data_AF-A0A917Y4S5-F1
#
_entry.id   AF-A0A917Y4S5-F1
#
_cell.length_a   1.000
_cell.length_b   1.000
_cell.length_c   1.000
_cell.angle_alpha   90.00
_cell.angle_beta   90.00
_cell.angle_gamma   90.00
#
_symmetry.space_group_name_H-M   'P 1'
#
loop_
_entity.id
_entity.type
_entity.pdbx_description
1 polymer ?
#
loop_
_entity_poly.entity_id
_entity_poly.type
_entity_poly.pdbx_seq_one_letter_code
_entity_poly.pdbx_strand_id
1 'polypeptide(L)'
;MHVYEDPATWTPEPVRPRWQLVLRFMATVVYVPVLCVVGVATVLAFFAIGLLVEVIAAFSERVEHDFTEFMGRTLDRLGDLASWCVWWPEVRHEGDTDYYRARVDKAVAGWTAAASAPRRPKKAKPPVECAIPLHIYRGVGGSYVAEVALAQGWELRPTDARKEVRLWWAAASHVD
;
A
#
# COMPACT_ATOMS: atom_id res chain seq x y z
N MET A 1 -1.35 5.74 20.39
CA MET A 1 -2.59 6.41 20.87
C MET A 1 -3.32 6.90 19.62
N HIS A 2 -4.33 6.18 19.14
CA HIS A 2 -5.03 6.56 17.91
C HIS A 2 -6.11 7.57 18.28
N VAL A 3 -5.80 8.85 18.11
CA VAL A 3 -6.78 9.93 18.28
C VAL A 3 -7.77 9.82 17.11
N TYR A 4 -9.06 9.81 17.41
CA TYR A 4 -10.09 9.95 16.39
C TYR A 4 -9.99 11.37 15.84
N GLU A 5 -9.29 11.54 14.72
CA GLU A 5 -9.25 12.80 13.99
C GLU A 5 -10.53 12.93 13.19
N ASP A 6 -11.19 14.08 13.32
CA ASP A 6 -12.38 14.40 12.53
C ASP A 6 -12.00 14.39 11.04
N PRO A 7 -12.64 13.55 10.20
CA PRO A 7 -12.36 13.47 8.77
C PRO A 7 -12.48 14.81 8.03
N ALA A 8 -13.29 15.74 8.54
CA ALA A 8 -13.43 17.09 7.98
C ALA A 8 -12.13 17.91 8.05
N THR A 9 -11.20 17.55 8.94
CA THR A 9 -9.90 18.23 9.09
C THR A 9 -8.83 17.71 8.14
N TRP A 10 -9.08 16.61 7.43
CA TRP A 10 -8.15 15.98 6.50
C TRP A 10 -8.10 16.72 5.16
N THR A 11 -7.38 17.84 5.19
CA THR A 11 -7.18 18.73 4.04
C THR A 11 -6.15 18.17 3.04
N PRO A 12 -6.17 18.64 1.78
CA PRO A 12 -5.13 18.33 0.82
C PRO A 12 -3.75 18.69 1.32
N GLU A 13 -2.77 17.86 0.98
CA GLU A 13 -1.38 18.16 1.27
C GLU A 13 -0.85 19.30 0.38
N PRO A 14 0.05 20.16 0.89
CA PRO A 14 0.61 21.23 0.10
C PRO A 14 1.31 20.68 -1.15
N VAL A 15 1.06 21.38 -2.27
CA VAL A 15 1.64 21.07 -3.58
C VAL A 15 3.17 21.19 -3.48
N ARG A 16 3.87 20.11 -3.79
CA ARG A 16 5.34 20.11 -3.80
C ARG A 16 5.85 20.92 -4.99
N PRO A 17 6.96 21.67 -4.84
CA PRO A 17 7.51 22.42 -5.96
C PRO A 17 8.01 21.47 -7.04
N ARG A 18 7.60 21.73 -8.30
CA ARG A 18 7.87 20.84 -9.45
C ARG A 18 9.33 20.47 -9.62
N TRP A 19 10.27 21.39 -9.34
CA TRP A 19 11.70 21.12 -9.47
C TRP A 19 12.19 20.03 -8.51
N GLN A 20 11.64 19.94 -7.29
CA GLN A 20 11.97 18.88 -6.34
C GLN A 20 11.45 17.53 -6.82
N LEU A 21 10.25 17.51 -7.40
CA LEU A 21 9.64 16.30 -7.97
C LEU A 21 10.45 15.79 -9.16
N VAL A 22 10.86 16.68 -10.06
CA VAL A 22 11.70 16.32 -11.22
C VAL A 22 13.04 15.76 -10.75
N LEU A 23 13.72 16.38 -9.78
CA LEU A 23 14.97 15.85 -9.23
C LEU A 23 14.78 14.47 -8.60
N ARG A 24 13.72 14.28 -7.79
CA ARG A 24 13.41 12.98 -7.18
C ARG A 24 13.04 11.93 -8.23
N PHE A 25 12.34 12.32 -9.29
CA PHE A 25 12.03 11.44 -10.41
C PHE A 25 13.31 11.00 -11.13
N MET A 26 14.22 11.93 -11.44
CA MET A 26 15.51 11.59 -12.04
C MET A 26 16.33 10.65 -11.14
N ALA A 27 16.36 10.92 -9.82
CA ALA A 27 16.99 10.03 -8.86
C ALA A 27 16.32 8.64 -8.85
N THR A 28 14.99 8.59 -8.92
CA THR A 28 14.19 7.35 -8.98
C THR A 28 14.53 6.55 -10.25
N VAL A 29 14.63 7.19 -11.41
CA VAL A 29 14.96 6.53 -12.68
C VAL A 29 16.32 5.85 -12.64
N VAL A 30 17.30 6.44 -11.94
CA VAL A 30 18.64 5.84 -11.75
C VAL A 30 18.63 4.78 -10.63
N TYR A 31 17.88 5.03 -9.57
CA TYR A 31 17.84 4.17 -8.38
C TYR A 31 17.05 2.87 -8.61
N VAL A 32 15.95 2.92 -9.35
CA VAL A 32 15.08 1.76 -9.62
C VAL A 32 15.85 0.61 -10.30
N PRO A 33 16.66 0.83 -11.36
CA PRO A 33 17.51 -0.22 -11.93
C PRO A 33 18.46 -0.86 -10.91
N VAL A 34 19.08 -0.05 -10.06
CA VAL A 34 19.97 -0.55 -9.00
C VAL A 34 19.18 -1.39 -8.00
N LEU A 35 18.02 -0.92 -7.57
CA LEU A 35 17.13 -1.65 -6.67
C LEU A 35 16.64 -2.95 -7.30
N CYS A 36 16.34 -2.97 -8.60
CA CYS A 36 16.00 -4.19 -9.33
C CYS A 36 17.15 -5.20 -9.35
N VAL A 37 18.39 -4.75 -9.63
CA VAL A 37 19.58 -5.61 -9.62
C VAL A 37 19.81 -6.19 -8.22
N VAL A 38 19.73 -5.35 -7.18
CA VAL A 38 19.87 -5.78 -5.78
C VAL A 38 18.76 -6.76 -5.42
N GLY A 39 17.50 -6.47 -5.76
CA GLY A 39 16.36 -7.34 -5.48
C GLY A 39 16.50 -8.71 -6.16
N VAL A 40 16.90 -8.75 -7.43
CA VAL A 40 17.16 -10.01 -8.15
C VAL A 40 18.30 -10.79 -7.48
N ALA A 41 19.40 -10.11 -7.14
CA ALA A 41 20.51 -10.76 -6.44
C ALA A 41 20.09 -11.32 -5.07
N THR A 42 19.26 -10.59 -4.32
CA THR A 42 18.70 -11.04 -3.04
C THR A 42 17.80 -12.26 -3.21
N VAL A 43 16.91 -12.28 -4.21
CA VAL A 43 16.06 -13.45 -4.49
C VAL A 43 16.91 -14.66 -4.88
N LEU A 44 17.93 -14.49 -5.72
CA LEU A 44 18.84 -15.57 -6.09
C LEU A 44 19.61 -16.11 -4.88
N ALA A 45 20.07 -15.22 -3.99
CA ALA A 45 20.71 -15.62 -2.74
C ALA A 45 19.76 -16.40 -1.84
N PHE A 46 18.51 -15.94 -1.67
CA PHE A 46 17.50 -16.67 -0.91
C PHE A 46 17.16 -18.01 -1.52
N PHE A 47 17.11 -18.12 -2.85
CA PHE A 47 16.89 -19.38 -3.52
C PHE A 47 18.04 -20.37 -3.25
N ALA A 48 19.29 -19.91 -3.34
CA ALA A 48 20.46 -20.72 -3.03
C ALA A 48 20.48 -21.17 -1.55
N ILE A 49 20.16 -20.26 -0.62
CA ILE A 49 20.05 -20.58 0.81
C ILE A 49 18.89 -21.53 1.06
N GLY A 50 17.73 -21.32 0.43
CA GLY A 50 16.56 -22.17 0.55
C GLY A 50 16.85 -23.62 0.14
N LEU A 51 17.56 -23.83 -0.98
CA LEU A 51 18.02 -25.15 -1.40
C LEU A 51 18.94 -25.82 -0.36
N LEU A 52 19.78 -25.05 0.34
CA LEU A 52 20.64 -25.57 1.41
C LEU A 52 19.84 -25.84 2.70
N VAL A 53 18.87 -24.99 3.01
CA VAL A 53 17.97 -25.13 4.16
C VAL A 53 17.08 -26.34 3.99
N GLU A 54 16.60 -26.66 2.78
CA GLU A 54 15.77 -27.84 2.52
C GLU A 54 16.50 -29.15 2.89
N VAL A 55 17.83 -29.20 2.74
CA VAL A 55 18.68 -30.32 3.18
C VAL A 55 18.76 -30.42 4.71
N ILE A 56 18.65 -29.31 5.42
CA ILE A 56 18.79 -29.21 6.89
C ILE A 56 17.42 -29.24 7.60
N ALA A 57 16.36 -28.75 6.97
CA ALA A 57 15.00 -28.64 7.50
C ALA A 57 14.37 -30.02 7.75
N ALA A 58 14.88 -31.07 7.08
CA ALA A 58 14.60 -32.47 7.43
C ALA A 58 14.90 -32.79 8.92
N PHE A 59 15.69 -31.96 9.60
CA PHE A 59 16.09 -32.13 10.99
C PHE A 59 15.59 -31.03 11.95
N SER A 60 14.93 -29.96 11.47
CA SER A 60 14.42 -28.90 12.36
C SER A 60 13.42 -27.93 11.72
N GLU A 61 12.18 -27.91 12.24
CA GLU A 61 11.14 -26.92 11.88
C GLU A 61 11.49 -25.48 12.34
N ARG A 62 12.37 -25.33 13.34
CA ARG A 62 12.76 -24.00 13.85
C ARG A 62 13.57 -23.21 12.82
N VAL A 63 14.39 -23.90 12.02
CA VAL A 63 15.20 -23.27 10.96
C VAL A 63 14.33 -22.73 9.83
N GLU A 64 13.25 -23.43 9.49
CA GLU A 64 12.30 -22.99 8.46
C GLU A 64 11.54 -21.73 8.89
N HIS A 65 11.10 -21.67 10.15
CA HIS A 65 10.42 -20.50 10.71
C HIS A 65 11.35 -19.26 10.73
N ASP A 66 12.57 -19.42 11.25
CA ASP A 66 13.54 -18.32 11.35
C ASP A 66 13.94 -17.78 9.95
N PHE A 67 14.07 -18.67 8.96
CA PHE A 67 14.37 -18.28 7.57
C PHE A 67 13.21 -17.49 6.93
N THR A 68 11.98 -17.95 7.12
CA THR A 68 10.79 -17.30 6.57
C THR A 68 10.59 -15.91 7.18
N GLU A 69 10.80 -15.77 8.49
CA GLU A 69 10.74 -14.48 9.17
C GLU A 69 11.84 -13.53 8.69
N PHE A 70 13.07 -14.02 8.52
CA PHE A 70 14.18 -13.23 7.99
C PHE A 70 13.93 -12.76 6.55
N MET A 71 13.39 -13.63 5.71
CA MET A 71 13.01 -13.30 4.34
C MET A 71 11.94 -12.20 4.31
N GLY A 72 10.90 -12.33 5.15
CA GLY A 72 9.87 -11.30 5.32
C GLY A 72 10.47 -9.93 5.69
N ARG A 73 11.29 -9.88 6.75
CA ARG A 73 11.96 -8.64 7.19
C ARG A 73 12.86 -8.01 6.10
N THR A 74 13.49 -8.84 5.26
CA THR A 74 14.37 -8.36 4.18
C THR A 74 13.56 -7.79 3.02
N LEU A 75 12.45 -8.43 2.66
CA LEU A 75 11.53 -7.95 1.63
C LEU A 75 10.83 -6.66 2.06
N ASP A 76 10.42 -6.55 3.34
CA ASP A 76 9.81 -5.35 3.88
C ASP A 76 10.75 -4.15 3.76
N ARG A 77 12.04 -4.32 4.08
CA ARG A 77 13.06 -3.28 3.91
C ARG A 77 13.26 -2.86 2.45
N LEU A 78 13.21 -3.80 1.52
CA LEU A 78 13.26 -3.49 0.08
C LEU A 78 12.03 -2.69 -0.35
N GLY A 79 10.86 -3.01 0.19
CA GLY A 79 9.62 -2.24 0.00
C GLY A 79 9.73 -0.82 0.55
N ASP A 80 10.27 -0.65 1.76
CA ASP A 80 10.51 0.65 2.38
C ASP A 80 11.46 1.51 1.52
N LEU A 81 12.50 0.92 0.93
CA LEU A 81 13.40 1.64 0.02
C LEU A 81 12.69 2.08 -1.27
N ALA A 82 11.77 1.26 -1.78
CA ALA A 82 10.96 1.61 -2.94
C ALA A 82 9.94 2.73 -2.63
N SER A 83 9.54 2.89 -1.37
CA SER A 83 8.52 3.89 -0.96
C SER A 83 8.94 5.35 -1.18
N TRP A 84 10.25 5.63 -1.31
CA TRP A 84 10.77 6.98 -1.61
C TRP A 84 10.68 7.36 -3.09
N CYS A 85 10.42 6.39 -3.97
CA CYS A 85 10.41 6.58 -5.41
C CYS A 85 9.23 7.46 -5.85
N VAL A 86 9.52 8.50 -6.64
CA VAL A 86 8.50 9.38 -7.24
C VAL A 86 8.23 8.90 -8.65
N TRP A 87 6.96 8.64 -8.95
CA TRP A 87 6.54 8.14 -10.25
C TRP A 87 6.12 9.27 -11.19
N TRP A 88 6.21 9.04 -12.49
CA TRP A 88 5.85 10.02 -13.53
C TRP A 88 4.44 10.64 -13.36
N PRO A 89 3.39 9.89 -12.99
CA PRO A 89 2.07 10.49 -12.76
C PRO A 89 2.07 11.52 -11.62
N GLU A 90 2.90 11.35 -10.59
CA GLU A 90 3.04 12.34 -9.51
C GLU A 90 3.68 13.62 -10.04
N VAL A 91 4.70 13.53 -10.90
CA VAL A 91 5.34 14.71 -11.50
C VAL A 91 4.36 15.48 -12.38
N ARG A 92 3.52 14.77 -13.14
CA ARG A 92 2.60 15.37 -14.12
C ARG A 92 1.34 15.95 -13.48
N HIS A 93 0.78 15.29 -12.48
CA HIS A 93 -0.51 15.60 -11.91
C HIS A 93 -0.44 16.14 -10.47
N GLU A 94 0.74 16.51 -9.94
CA GLU A 94 0.81 17.18 -8.65
C GLU A 94 -0.03 18.48 -8.67
N GLY A 95 -1.00 18.58 -7.77
CA GLY A 95 -1.94 19.70 -7.68
C GLY A 95 -3.16 19.61 -8.60
N ASP A 96 -3.29 18.56 -9.41
CA ASP A 96 -4.46 18.29 -10.26
C ASP A 96 -5.55 17.57 -9.46
N THR A 97 -6.49 18.34 -8.92
CA THR A 97 -7.56 17.82 -8.05
C THR A 97 -8.44 16.79 -8.76
N ASP A 98 -8.72 16.98 -10.05
CA ASP A 98 -9.62 16.09 -10.80
C ASP A 98 -8.94 14.74 -11.07
N TYR A 99 -7.64 14.75 -11.37
CA TYR A 99 -6.85 13.52 -11.47
C TYR A 99 -6.89 12.71 -10.17
N TYR A 100 -6.67 13.36 -9.03
CA TYR A 100 -6.67 12.68 -7.74
C TYR A 100 -8.08 12.22 -7.32
N ARG A 101 -9.16 12.96 -7.65
CA ARG A 101 -10.54 12.51 -7.45
C ARG A 101 -10.80 11.22 -8.21
N ALA A 102 -10.51 11.19 -9.50
CA ALA A 102 -10.69 10.01 -10.33
C ALA A 102 -9.88 8.80 -9.81
N ARG A 103 -8.70 9.05 -9.23
CA ARG A 103 -7.86 8.01 -8.64
C ARG A 103 -8.46 7.45 -7.34
N VAL A 104 -8.99 8.31 -6.48
CA VAL A 104 -9.72 7.92 -5.27
C VAL A 104 -10.97 7.12 -5.64
N ASP A 105 -11.80 7.64 -6.54
CA ASP A 105 -13.04 6.99 -6.96
C ASP A 105 -12.75 5.59 -7.52
N LYS A 106 -11.73 5.46 -8.37
CA LYS A 106 -11.30 4.19 -8.94
C LYS A 106 -10.78 3.23 -7.86
N ALA A 107 -9.99 3.72 -6.90
CA ALA A 107 -9.44 2.89 -5.84
C ALA A 107 -10.56 2.38 -4.91
N VAL A 108 -11.43 3.27 -4.43
CA VAL A 108 -12.56 2.90 -3.56
C VAL A 108 -13.50 1.97 -4.32
N ALA A 109 -13.88 2.26 -5.56
CA ALA A 109 -14.74 1.37 -6.34
C ALA A 109 -14.12 -0.01 -6.57
N GLY A 110 -12.81 -0.08 -6.81
CA GLY A 110 -12.09 -1.36 -6.94
C GLY A 110 -12.12 -2.18 -5.66
N TRP A 111 -11.89 -1.55 -4.51
CA TRP A 111 -11.99 -2.19 -3.20
C TRP A 111 -13.42 -2.60 -2.87
N THR A 112 -14.41 -1.75 -3.13
CA THR A 112 -15.83 -2.06 -2.92
C THR A 112 -16.29 -3.22 -3.79
N ALA A 113 -15.83 -3.30 -5.05
CA ALA A 113 -16.11 -4.43 -5.92
C ALA A 113 -15.47 -5.73 -5.41
N ALA A 114 -14.27 -5.64 -4.83
CA ALA A 114 -13.60 -6.79 -4.22
C ALA A 114 -14.28 -7.23 -2.91
N ALA A 115 -14.69 -6.29 -2.06
CA ALA A 115 -15.32 -6.55 -0.76
C ALA A 115 -16.77 -7.04 -0.89
N SER A 116 -17.52 -6.51 -1.87
CA SER A 116 -18.91 -6.92 -2.15
C SER A 116 -19.02 -8.18 -3.01
N ALA A 117 -17.91 -8.69 -3.56
CA ALA A 117 -17.92 -9.89 -4.38
C ALA A 117 -18.40 -11.12 -3.57
N PRO A 118 -19.36 -11.90 -4.11
CA PRO A 118 -19.86 -13.07 -3.41
C PRO A 118 -18.74 -14.08 -3.20
N ARG A 119 -18.74 -14.70 -2.02
CA ARG A 119 -17.74 -15.70 -1.62
C ARG A 119 -17.76 -16.86 -2.59
N ARG A 120 -16.65 -17.06 -3.30
CA ARG A 120 -16.46 -18.24 -4.15
C ARG A 120 -15.77 -19.34 -3.36
N PRO A 121 -16.26 -20.59 -3.41
CA PRO A 121 -15.55 -21.71 -2.79
C PRO A 121 -14.15 -21.84 -3.41
N LYS A 122 -13.13 -22.08 -2.57
CA LYS A 122 -11.70 -22.18 -2.93
C LYS A 122 -10.99 -20.86 -3.32
N LYS A 123 -11.61 -19.69 -3.17
CA LYS A 123 -10.92 -18.39 -3.32
C LYS A 123 -10.67 -17.74 -1.96
N ALA A 124 -9.70 -16.83 -1.93
CA ALA A 124 -9.42 -15.98 -0.77
C ALA A 124 -10.70 -15.25 -0.34
N LYS A 125 -10.84 -15.05 0.98
CA LYS A 125 -11.95 -14.27 1.54
C LYS A 125 -11.90 -12.84 0.97
N PRO A 126 -13.06 -12.22 0.71
CA PRO A 126 -13.12 -10.81 0.34
C PRO A 126 -12.35 -9.95 1.37
N PRO A 127 -11.64 -8.89 0.93
CA PRO A 127 -10.94 -8.01 1.84
C PRO A 127 -11.94 -7.27 2.72
N VAL A 128 -11.72 -7.34 4.03
CA VAL A 128 -12.54 -6.66 5.05
C VAL A 128 -11.93 -5.32 5.44
N GLU A 129 -10.60 -5.22 5.31
CA GLU A 129 -9.82 -4.00 5.56
C GLU A 129 -9.20 -3.51 4.26
N CYS A 130 -9.20 -2.20 4.09
CA CYS A 130 -8.52 -1.50 3.01
C CYS A 130 -7.72 -0.34 3.60
N ALA A 131 -6.47 -0.18 3.18
CA ALA A 131 -5.68 1.01 3.43
C ALA A 131 -5.44 1.74 2.11
N ILE A 132 -5.97 2.96 2.01
CA ILE A 132 -5.71 3.84 0.86
C ILE A 132 -4.51 4.71 1.24
N PRO A 133 -3.37 4.62 0.54
CA PRO A 133 -2.17 5.39 0.90
C PRO A 133 -2.25 6.85 0.42
N LEU A 134 -1.56 7.77 1.12
CA LEU A 134 -1.59 9.21 0.87
C LEU A 134 -1.37 9.61 -0.59
N HIS A 135 -0.46 8.94 -1.29
CA HIS A 135 -0.12 9.26 -2.68
C HIS A 135 -1.32 9.09 -3.66
N ILE A 136 -2.42 8.43 -3.25
CA ILE A 136 -3.66 8.29 -4.03
C ILE A 136 -4.58 9.49 -3.87
N TYR A 137 -4.58 10.17 -2.71
CA TYR A 137 -5.51 11.26 -2.40
C TYR A 137 -4.81 12.57 -2.04
N ARG A 138 -3.48 12.66 -2.16
CA ARG A 138 -2.65 13.81 -1.77
C ARG A 138 -3.23 15.15 -2.23
N GLY A 139 -3.69 15.24 -3.48
CA GLY A 139 -4.20 16.49 -4.07
C GLY A 139 -5.64 16.86 -3.69
N VAL A 140 -6.42 15.96 -3.10
CA VAL A 140 -7.84 16.20 -2.73
C VAL A 140 -8.05 16.11 -1.21
N GLY A 141 -7.13 15.49 -0.49
CA GLY A 141 -7.21 15.29 0.95
C GLY A 141 -7.93 14.01 1.34
N GLY A 142 -7.70 13.57 2.58
CA GLY A 142 -8.32 12.37 3.13
C GLY A 142 -9.84 12.52 3.32
N SER A 143 -10.33 13.75 3.46
CA SER A 143 -11.76 14.07 3.60
C SER A 143 -12.59 13.55 2.43
N TYR A 144 -12.11 13.70 1.20
CA TYR A 144 -12.80 13.17 0.01
C TYR A 144 -12.78 11.64 -0.03
N VAL A 145 -11.71 11.00 0.44
CA VAL A 145 -11.68 9.53 0.58
C VAL A 145 -12.75 9.07 1.56
N ALA A 146 -12.86 9.75 2.71
CA ALA A 146 -13.88 9.47 3.70
C ALA A 146 -15.30 9.64 3.13
N GLU A 147 -15.55 10.73 2.41
CA GLU A 147 -16.84 10.99 1.75
C GLU A 147 -17.24 9.86 0.80
N VAL A 148 -16.36 9.51 -0.15
CA VAL A 148 -16.63 8.47 -1.15
C VAL A 148 -16.76 7.09 -0.50
N ALA A 149 -15.93 6.79 0.50
CA ALA A 149 -15.95 5.50 1.18
C ALA A 149 -17.23 5.33 2.03
N LEU A 150 -17.61 6.35 2.80
CA LEU A 150 -18.86 6.35 3.59
C LEU A 150 -20.09 6.21 2.68
N ALA A 151 -20.10 6.91 1.54
CA ALA A 151 -21.17 6.79 0.55
C ALA A 151 -21.31 5.36 -0.03
N GLN A 152 -20.22 4.58 -0.04
CA GLN A 152 -20.21 3.19 -0.51
C GLN A 152 -20.42 2.17 0.61
N GLY A 153 -20.62 2.59 1.86
CA GLY A 153 -20.88 1.71 3.01
C GLY A 153 -19.63 1.23 3.76
N TRP A 154 -18.48 1.88 3.55
CA TRP A 154 -17.28 1.65 4.36
C TRP A 154 -17.35 2.44 5.67
N GLU A 155 -16.76 1.89 6.72
CA GLU A 155 -16.53 2.57 7.99
C GLU A 155 -15.09 3.03 8.11
N LEU A 156 -14.88 4.17 8.75
CA LEU A 156 -13.55 4.71 9.03
C LEU A 156 -12.95 4.05 10.27
N ARG A 157 -11.72 3.56 10.15
CA ARG A 157 -10.92 3.13 11.31
C ARG A 157 -10.04 4.28 11.80
N PRO A 158 -9.57 4.23 13.06
CA PRO A 158 -8.56 5.18 13.54
C PRO A 158 -7.35 5.13 12.61
N THR A 159 -7.07 6.25 11.95
CA THR A 159 -6.02 6.33 10.93
C THR A 159 -5.21 7.62 11.05
N ASP A 160 -3.94 7.55 10.67
CA ASP A 160 -3.10 8.70 10.39
C ASP A 160 -3.28 9.12 8.93
N ALA A 161 -4.15 10.10 8.67
CA ALA A 161 -4.48 10.58 7.33
C ALA A 161 -3.28 11.16 6.57
N ARG A 162 -2.15 11.44 7.25
CA ARG A 162 -0.89 11.86 6.63
C ARG A 162 -0.09 10.68 6.07
N LYS A 163 -0.53 9.44 6.29
CA LYS A 163 0.08 8.22 5.75
C LYS A 163 -0.92 7.45 4.90
N GLU A 164 -2.10 7.19 5.44
CA GLU A 164 -3.11 6.37 4.81
C GLU A 164 -4.50 6.68 5.38
N VAL A 165 -5.56 6.21 4.72
CA VAL A 165 -6.92 6.16 5.26
C VAL A 165 -7.32 4.70 5.34
N ARG A 166 -7.61 4.19 6.54
CA ARG A 166 -8.02 2.80 6.77
C ARG A 166 -9.53 2.73 6.81
N LEU A 167 -10.05 1.82 6.01
CA LEU A 167 -11.46 1.58 5.79
C LEU A 167 -11.78 0.14 6.20
N TRP A 168 -12.95 -0.04 6.81
CA TRP A 168 -13.50 -1.33 7.20
C TRP A 168 -14.84 -1.57 6.49
N TRP A 169 -15.01 -2.75 5.90
CA TRP A 169 -16.26 -3.10 5.24
C TRP A 169 -17.28 -3.62 6.26
N ALA A 170 -18.19 -2.76 6.70
CA ALA A 170 -19.20 -3.09 7.72
C ALA A 170 -20.12 -4.25 7.30
N ALA A 171 -20.43 -4.38 6.01
CA ALA A 171 -21.28 -5.46 5.53
C ALA A 171 -20.61 -6.86 5.64
N ALA A 172 -19.30 -6.95 5.89
CA ALA A 172 -18.65 -8.23 6.18
C ALA A 172 -18.84 -8.72 7.64
N SER A 173 -19.22 -7.86 8.59
CA SER A 173 -19.45 -8.28 9.99
C SER A 173 -20.84 -8.84 10.26
N HIS A 174 -21.75 -8.79 9.29
CA HIS A 174 -23.11 -9.34 9.41
C HIS A 174 -23.26 -10.74 8.77
N VAL A 175 -22.17 -11.35 8.33
CA VAL A 175 -22.14 -12.70 7.75
C VAL A 175 -21.40 -13.63 8.72
N ASP A 176 -21.88 -13.69 9.95
CA ASP A 176 -21.63 -14.78 10.90
C ASP A 176 -22.97 -15.49 11.20
#